data_AF-A0A0A1DNZ6-F1
#
_entry.id   AF-A0A0A1DNZ6-F1
#
_cell.length_a   1.000
_cell.length_b   1.000
_cell.length_c   1.000
_cell.angle_alpha   90.00
_cell.angle_beta   90.00
_cell.angle_gamma   90.00
#
_symmetry.space_group_name_H-M   'P 1'
#
loop_
_entity.id
_entity.type
_entity.pdbx_description
1 polymer ?
#
loop_
_entity_poly.entity_id
_entity_poly.type
_entity_poly.pdbx_seq_one_letter_code
_entity_poly.pdbx_strand_id
1 'polypeptide(L)'
;MDGDPMLALLVDHPDPWTLADLDALPEGWDVEIIDGTLVVRAHPRTFAPWTQADLDGLPESNRFEVIDGNLLVNAQANPLHHLAADRLCSILTTQLPDEVVAVREIGVALDPPTTTVGPDVCVVKRDEIQWRAHAQPSSALVLVAEVASPTTAAIDRTIKAEKCAQAGIPGFWRIELDPLRVIAYVLHDDAYAELGAWTAGETVEVDEPVRVRFDPVALLP
;
A
#
# COMPACT_ATOMS: atom_id res chain seq x y z
N MET A 1 -8.74 0.75 28.38
CA MET A 1 -7.46 0.61 27.67
C MET A 1 -6.90 1.99 27.60
N ASP A 2 -6.01 2.34 28.53
CA ASP A 2 -5.25 3.58 28.38
C ASP A 2 -4.24 3.30 27.27
N GLY A 3 -4.48 3.87 26.08
CA GLY A 3 -3.57 3.78 24.96
C GLY A 3 -2.19 4.31 25.35
N ASP A 4 -1.15 3.81 24.69
CA ASP A 4 0.21 4.30 24.92
C ASP A 4 0.28 5.81 24.57
N PRO A 5 0.54 6.71 25.54
CA PRO A 5 0.59 8.15 25.28
C PRO A 5 1.69 8.54 24.29
N MET A 6 2.68 7.67 24.08
CA MET A 6 3.74 7.87 23.09
C MET A 6 3.26 7.58 21.67
N LEU A 7 2.39 6.58 21.49
CA LEU A 7 1.79 6.27 20.20
C LEU A 7 0.70 7.29 19.84
N ALA A 8 0.14 7.99 20.84
CA ALA A 8 -0.80 9.10 20.65
C ALA A 8 -0.25 10.28 19.84
N LEU A 9 1.08 10.42 19.73
CA LEU A 9 1.72 11.45 18.90
C LEU A 9 1.72 11.10 17.41
N LEU A 10 1.51 9.83 17.07
CA LEU A 10 1.43 9.35 15.68
C LEU A 10 0.01 9.48 15.09
N VAL A 11 -0.92 10.14 15.79
CA VAL A 11 -2.38 9.95 15.61
C VAL A 11 -3.06 11.14 14.94
N ASP A 12 -2.43 12.32 14.98
CA ASP A 12 -3.09 13.60 14.65
C ASP A 12 -2.37 14.38 13.54
N HIS A 13 -1.83 13.65 12.56
CA HIS A 13 -1.12 14.23 11.42
C HIS A 13 -1.84 13.89 10.09
N PRO A 14 -2.94 14.59 9.75
CA PRO A 14 -3.70 14.30 8.52
C PRO A 14 -2.92 14.66 7.25
N ASP A 15 -1.96 15.58 7.39
CA ASP A 15 -1.10 16.06 6.32
C ASP A 15 0.23 15.25 6.26
N PRO A 16 0.97 15.32 5.14
CA PRO A 16 2.31 14.75 5.05
C PRO A 16 3.24 15.30 6.13
N TRP A 17 4.08 14.44 6.70
CA TRP A 17 5.06 14.81 7.72
C TRP A 17 6.14 15.75 7.17
N THR A 18 6.54 16.72 7.96
CA THR A 18 7.59 17.68 7.64
C THR A 18 8.68 17.69 8.71
N LEU A 19 9.86 18.22 8.37
CA LEU A 19 10.95 18.31 9.35
C LEU A 19 10.58 19.13 10.60
N ALA A 20 9.61 20.05 10.51
CA ALA A 20 9.12 20.82 11.64
C ALA A 20 8.34 19.95 12.65
N ASP A 21 7.75 18.85 12.20
CA ASP A 21 6.95 17.95 13.03
C ASP A 21 7.83 17.03 13.89
N LEU A 22 9.11 16.87 13.51
CA LEU A 22 10.08 16.08 14.28
C LEU A 22 10.36 16.69 15.66
N ASP A 23 10.29 18.02 15.79
CA ASP A 23 10.52 18.72 17.06
C ASP A 23 9.44 18.39 18.11
N ALA A 24 8.27 17.91 17.67
CA ALA A 24 7.19 17.47 18.55
C ALA A 24 7.32 16.00 18.99
N LEU A 25 8.21 15.23 18.36
CA LEU A 25 8.43 13.83 18.72
C LEU A 25 9.32 13.69 19.96
N PRO A 26 9.15 12.62 20.76
CA PRO A 26 9.92 12.44 21.98
C PRO A 26 11.39 12.20 21.70
N GLU A 27 12.27 12.74 22.55
CA GLU A 27 13.71 12.52 22.45
C GLU A 27 14.06 11.01 22.48
N GLY A 28 15.04 10.62 21.67
CA GLY A 28 15.54 9.24 21.60
C GLY A 28 14.83 8.33 20.59
N TRP A 29 13.83 8.84 19.87
CA TRP A 29 13.24 8.14 18.73
C TRP A 29 14.19 8.19 17.53
N ASP A 30 14.44 7.03 16.92
CA ASP A 30 15.15 6.93 15.65
C ASP A 30 14.14 7.05 14.51
N VAL A 31 14.03 8.26 13.97
CA VAL A 31 13.02 8.64 12.98
C VAL A 31 13.62 9.35 11.78
N GLU A 32 12.97 9.18 10.64
CA GLU A 32 13.27 9.87 9.40
C GLU A 32 11.97 10.24 8.68
N ILE A 33 11.98 11.31 7.90
CA ILE A 33 10.88 11.64 6.99
C ILE A 33 11.35 11.37 5.57
N ILE A 34 10.64 10.47 4.89
CA ILE A 34 10.88 10.13 3.50
C ILE A 34 9.64 10.53 2.72
N ASP A 35 9.78 11.60 1.94
CA ASP A 35 8.73 12.18 1.11
C ASP A 35 7.37 12.35 1.84
N GLY A 36 7.39 12.84 3.08
CA GLY A 36 6.16 13.07 3.85
C GLY A 36 5.62 11.86 4.60
N THR A 37 6.31 10.72 4.52
CA THR A 37 6.08 9.54 5.38
C THR A 37 7.04 9.59 6.55
N LEU A 38 6.52 9.50 7.79
CA LEU A 38 7.38 9.32 8.95
C LEU A 38 7.75 7.83 9.08
N VAL A 39 9.04 7.56 9.15
CA VAL A 39 9.62 6.22 9.33
C VAL A 39 10.19 6.15 10.74
N VAL A 40 9.79 5.13 11.51
CA VAL A 40 10.30 4.86 12.86
C VAL A 40 11.10 3.56 12.85
N ARG A 41 12.42 3.63 13.05
CA ARG A 41 13.37 2.53 12.78
C ARG A 41 13.41 1.42 13.84
N ALA A 42 12.83 1.66 15.01
CA ALA A 42 12.65 0.65 16.04
C ALA A 42 11.47 1.01 16.95
N HIS A 43 10.88 0.02 17.60
CA HIS A 43 9.82 0.25 18.56
C HIS A 43 10.37 1.05 19.76
N PRO A 44 9.80 2.22 20.10
CA PRO A 44 10.41 3.20 20.99
C PRO A 44 10.58 2.73 22.44
N ARG A 45 9.84 1.69 22.86
CA ARG A 45 9.96 1.11 24.20
C ARG A 45 10.92 -0.07 24.29
N THR A 46 10.97 -0.89 23.25
CA THR A 46 11.65 -2.19 23.28
C THR A 46 12.96 -2.14 22.49
N PHE A 47 13.11 -1.14 21.63
CA PHE A 47 14.19 -1.01 20.65
C PHE A 47 14.27 -2.21 19.68
N ALA A 48 13.20 -3.00 19.61
CA ALA A 48 13.06 -4.12 18.69
C ALA A 48 12.47 -3.66 17.35
N PRO A 49 12.62 -4.44 16.27
CA PRO A 49 11.88 -4.23 15.04
C PRO A 49 10.37 -4.18 15.29
N TRP A 50 9.68 -3.30 14.56
CA TRP A 50 8.22 -3.31 14.49
C TRP A 50 7.72 -4.59 13.82
N THR A 51 6.54 -5.04 14.23
CA THR A 51 5.90 -6.24 13.72
C THR A 51 4.46 -5.97 13.33
N GLN A 52 3.87 -6.86 12.53
CA GLN A 52 2.44 -6.81 12.23
C GLN A 52 1.57 -6.77 13.51
N ALA A 53 1.95 -7.50 14.56
CA ALA A 53 1.19 -7.53 15.81
C ALA A 53 1.21 -6.18 16.54
N ASP A 54 2.24 -5.35 16.30
CA ASP A 54 2.30 -4.00 16.88
C ASP A 54 1.30 -3.06 16.20
N LEU A 55 0.91 -3.33 14.94
CA LEU A 55 -0.10 -2.55 14.22
C LEU A 55 -1.49 -2.66 14.86
N ASP A 56 -1.85 -3.81 15.42
CA ASP A 56 -3.15 -4.04 16.05
C ASP A 56 -3.38 -3.13 17.28
N GLY A 57 -2.29 -2.60 17.86
CA GLY A 57 -2.32 -1.66 18.98
C GLY A 57 -2.35 -0.19 18.58
N LEU A 58 -2.23 0.12 17.28
CA LEU A 58 -2.20 1.48 16.77
C LEU A 58 -3.61 2.00 16.48
N PRO A 59 -3.84 3.32 16.61
CA PRO A 59 -5.13 3.91 16.30
C PRO A 59 -5.43 3.90 14.80
N GLU A 60 -6.72 3.94 14.45
CA GLU A 60 -7.18 3.85 13.06
C GLU A 60 -7.12 5.19 12.29
N SER A 61 -6.69 6.28 12.94
CA SER A 61 -6.69 7.62 12.32
C SER A 61 -5.63 7.79 11.24
N ASN A 62 -4.59 6.96 11.25
CA ASN A 62 -3.54 6.96 10.23
C ASN A 62 -3.37 5.56 9.65
N ARG A 63 -2.80 5.49 8.44
CA ARG A 63 -2.46 4.22 7.81
C ARG A 63 -1.04 3.83 8.23
N PHE A 64 -0.94 2.69 8.90
CA PHE A 64 0.32 2.15 9.38
C PHE A 64 0.74 0.94 8.56
N GLU A 65 2.02 0.89 8.23
CA GLU A 65 2.65 -0.26 7.58
C GLU A 65 3.94 -0.61 8.31
N VAL A 66 4.41 -1.84 8.14
CA VAL A 66 5.73 -2.24 8.59
C VAL A 66 6.52 -2.73 7.39
N ILE A 67 7.74 -2.23 7.21
CA ILE A 67 8.65 -2.70 6.17
C ILE A 67 10.04 -2.92 6.78
N ASP A 68 10.53 -4.15 6.71
CA ASP A 68 11.81 -4.57 7.28
C ASP A 68 11.99 -4.15 8.75
N GLY A 69 10.91 -4.19 9.52
CA GLY A 69 10.91 -3.83 10.93
C GLY A 69 10.83 -2.34 11.23
N ASN A 70 10.65 -1.48 10.22
CA ASN A 70 10.41 -0.06 10.38
C ASN A 70 8.91 0.22 10.30
N LEU A 71 8.37 1.03 11.21
CA LEU A 71 6.99 1.52 11.10
C LEU A 71 6.95 2.70 10.12
N LEU A 72 6.05 2.62 9.15
CA LEU A 72 5.72 3.72 8.25
C LEU A 72 4.39 4.30 8.70
N VAL A 73 4.38 5.61 8.96
CA VAL A 73 3.21 6.38 9.36
C VAL A 73 2.82 7.27 8.18
N ASN A 74 1.87 6.77 7.39
CA ASN A 74 1.41 7.45 6.19
C ASN A 74 0.30 8.45 6.54
N ALA A 75 0.34 9.61 5.89
CA ALA A 75 -0.76 10.57 5.94
C ALA A 75 -2.04 9.97 5.33
N GLN A 76 -3.19 10.56 5.66
CA GLN A 76 -4.45 10.14 5.07
C GLN A 76 -4.48 10.44 3.56
N ALA A 77 -5.07 9.52 2.81
CA ALA A 77 -5.27 9.73 1.39
C ALA A 77 -6.32 10.83 1.15
N ASN A 78 -6.12 11.65 0.12
CA ASN A 78 -7.08 12.69 -0.23
C ASN A 78 -8.31 12.09 -0.97
N PRO A 79 -9.43 12.83 -1.11
CA PRO A 79 -10.62 12.30 -1.76
C PRO A 79 -10.44 11.83 -3.20
N LEU A 80 -9.51 12.42 -3.96
CA LEU A 80 -9.24 12.00 -5.34
C LEU A 80 -8.54 10.64 -5.37
N HIS A 81 -7.62 10.39 -4.45
CA HIS A 81 -6.97 9.09 -4.26
C HIS A 81 -7.99 8.00 -3.93
N HIS A 82 -8.85 8.23 -2.93
CA HIS A 82 -9.91 7.27 -2.57
C HIS A 82 -10.86 6.99 -3.74
N LEU A 83 -11.29 8.03 -4.46
CA LEU A 83 -12.14 7.89 -5.64
C LEU A 83 -11.49 7.03 -6.73
N ALA A 84 -10.21 7.23 -7.00
CA ALA A 84 -9.47 6.46 -7.99
C ALA A 84 -9.36 4.98 -7.58
N ALA A 85 -9.02 4.70 -6.32
CA ALA A 85 -8.97 3.34 -5.78
C ALA A 85 -10.34 2.64 -5.82
N ASP A 86 -11.43 3.35 -5.47
CA ASP A 86 -12.80 2.87 -5.58
C ASP A 86 -13.19 2.49 -7.00
N ARG A 87 -12.91 3.39 -7.95
CA ARG A 87 -13.23 3.17 -9.36
C ARG A 87 -12.41 2.03 -9.93
N LEU A 88 -11.11 1.93 -9.59
CA LEU A 88 -10.27 0.80 -9.98
C LEU A 88 -10.82 -0.52 -9.43
N CYS A 89 -11.14 -0.58 -8.14
CA CYS A 89 -11.69 -1.79 -7.53
C CYS A 89 -13.02 -2.21 -8.17
N SER A 90 -13.89 -1.25 -8.50
CA SER A 90 -15.14 -1.49 -9.21
C SER A 90 -14.89 -2.03 -10.62
N ILE A 91 -14.01 -1.39 -11.40
CA ILE A 91 -13.62 -1.84 -12.74
C ILE A 91 -13.12 -3.28 -12.71
N LEU A 92 -12.20 -3.59 -11.79
CA LEU A 92 -11.68 -4.95 -11.59
C LEU A 92 -12.81 -5.92 -11.25
N THR A 93 -13.64 -5.60 -10.25
CA THR A 93 -14.75 -6.46 -9.80
C THR A 93 -15.69 -6.87 -10.94
N THR A 94 -15.92 -5.99 -11.92
CA THR A 94 -16.82 -6.28 -13.07
C THR A 94 -16.20 -7.17 -14.15
N GLN A 95 -14.88 -7.33 -14.17
CA GLN A 95 -14.14 -8.03 -15.22
C GLN A 95 -13.41 -9.29 -14.74
N LEU A 96 -13.15 -9.39 -13.44
CA LEU A 96 -12.49 -10.53 -12.84
C LEU A 96 -13.33 -11.80 -12.93
N PRO A 97 -12.69 -12.97 -13.12
CA PRO A 97 -13.38 -14.25 -13.07
C PRO A 97 -13.74 -14.62 -11.62
N ASP A 98 -14.62 -15.61 -11.45
CA ASP A 98 -15.20 -15.97 -10.16
C ASP A 98 -14.16 -16.50 -9.14
N GLU A 99 -13.01 -16.99 -9.59
CA GLU A 99 -11.96 -17.56 -8.74
C GLU A 99 -11.18 -16.50 -7.95
N VAL A 100 -11.31 -15.23 -8.30
CA VAL A 100 -10.63 -14.12 -7.63
C VAL A 100 -11.61 -13.02 -7.24
N VAL A 101 -11.19 -12.14 -6.35
CA VAL A 101 -11.99 -11.01 -5.87
C VAL A 101 -11.11 -9.78 -5.69
N ALA A 102 -11.58 -8.62 -6.13
CA ALA A 102 -10.95 -7.35 -5.83
C ALA A 102 -11.43 -6.84 -4.46
N VAL A 103 -10.50 -6.35 -3.64
CA VAL A 103 -10.75 -5.79 -2.32
C VAL A 103 -9.91 -4.54 -2.12
N ARG A 104 -10.38 -3.63 -1.27
CA ARG A 104 -9.70 -2.37 -0.95
C ARG A 104 -9.11 -2.40 0.44
N GLU A 105 -8.02 -1.65 0.61
CA GLU A 105 -7.48 -1.23 1.93
C GLU A 105 -7.32 -2.40 2.92
N ILE A 106 -6.77 -3.52 2.44
CA ILE A 106 -6.45 -4.68 3.28
C ILE A 106 -4.95 -4.72 3.59
N GLY A 107 -4.59 -5.25 4.75
CA GLY A 107 -3.20 -5.61 5.02
C GLY A 107 -2.74 -6.79 4.16
N VAL A 108 -1.46 -6.78 3.78
CA VAL A 108 -0.79 -7.86 3.06
C VAL A 108 0.53 -8.17 3.76
N ALA A 109 0.64 -9.38 4.31
CA ALA A 109 1.86 -9.89 4.92
C ALA A 109 2.80 -10.40 3.81
N LEU A 110 3.85 -9.64 3.52
CA LEU A 110 4.83 -9.96 2.47
C LEU A 110 5.97 -10.83 3.00
N ASP A 111 6.51 -10.45 4.17
CA ASP A 111 7.55 -11.20 4.89
C ASP A 111 7.30 -11.06 6.40
N PRO A 112 6.34 -11.82 6.96
CA PRO A 112 5.98 -11.70 8.36
C PRO A 112 7.11 -12.20 9.27
N PRO A 113 7.29 -11.60 10.46
CA PRO A 113 6.38 -10.63 11.06
C PRO A 113 6.72 -9.17 10.75
N THR A 114 7.80 -8.90 10.01
CA THR A 114 8.44 -7.58 9.92
C THR A 114 8.13 -6.81 8.64
N THR A 115 7.39 -7.40 7.70
CA THR A 115 6.97 -6.70 6.48
C THR A 115 5.50 -6.98 6.18
N THR A 116 4.65 -6.01 6.50
CA THR A 116 3.22 -5.97 6.21
C THR A 116 2.88 -4.59 5.64
N VAL A 117 2.41 -4.57 4.40
CA VAL A 117 1.99 -3.35 3.71
C VAL A 117 0.46 -3.30 3.67
N GLY A 118 -0.12 -2.13 3.45
CA GLY A 118 -1.52 -2.01 3.13
C GLY A 118 -1.63 -1.42 1.75
N PRO A 119 -1.94 -2.17 0.69
CA PRO A 119 -2.13 -1.59 -0.64
C PRO A 119 -3.53 -1.01 -0.83
N ASP A 120 -3.68 -0.08 -1.79
CA ASP A 120 -4.97 0.57 -2.04
C ASP A 120 -6.02 -0.38 -2.62
N VAL A 121 -5.62 -1.22 -3.57
CA VAL A 121 -6.47 -2.25 -4.17
C VAL A 121 -5.67 -3.54 -4.31
N CYS A 122 -6.30 -4.67 -3.97
CA CYS A 122 -5.74 -6.00 -4.15
C CYS A 122 -6.70 -6.88 -4.94
N VAL A 123 -6.17 -7.83 -5.70
CA VAL A 123 -6.91 -8.99 -6.20
C VAL A 123 -6.41 -10.22 -5.47
N VAL A 124 -7.33 -10.94 -4.83
CA VAL A 124 -7.05 -12.10 -3.97
C VAL A 124 -7.77 -13.32 -4.54
N LYS A 125 -7.16 -14.50 -4.42
CA LYS A 125 -7.85 -15.78 -4.69
C LYS A 125 -9.01 -15.96 -3.72
N ARG A 126 -10.20 -16.26 -4.26
CA ARG A 126 -11.45 -16.31 -3.48
C ARG A 126 -11.49 -17.44 -2.47
N ASP A 127 -10.79 -18.54 -2.72
CA ASP A 127 -10.70 -19.69 -1.82
C ASP A 127 -9.63 -19.53 -0.72
N GLU A 128 -8.65 -18.65 -0.92
CA GLU A 128 -7.58 -18.37 0.05
C GLU A 128 -7.85 -17.11 0.90
N ILE A 129 -8.81 -16.26 0.52
CA ILE A 129 -9.10 -15.02 1.25
C ILE A 129 -9.61 -15.27 2.67
N GLN A 130 -8.97 -14.62 3.63
CA GLN A 130 -9.30 -14.66 5.05
C GLN A 130 -10.13 -13.44 5.43
N TRP A 131 -11.45 -13.52 5.26
CA TRP A 131 -12.40 -12.40 5.44
C TRP A 131 -12.38 -11.67 6.80
N ARG A 132 -11.75 -12.26 7.82
CA ARG A 132 -11.68 -11.70 9.18
C ARG A 132 -10.25 -11.48 9.67
N ALA A 133 -9.27 -11.65 8.80
CA ALA A 133 -7.86 -11.42 9.14
C ALA A 133 -7.50 -9.95 8.89
N HIS A 134 -6.60 -9.41 9.73
CA HIS A 134 -6.04 -8.07 9.56
C HIS A 134 -5.16 -7.96 8.31
N ALA A 135 -4.47 -9.05 7.94
CA ALA A 135 -3.66 -9.10 6.74
C ALA A 135 -3.82 -10.44 6.01
N GLN A 136 -3.75 -10.40 4.68
CA GLN A 136 -3.72 -11.59 3.83
C GLN A 136 -2.27 -12.06 3.62
N PRO A 137 -2.00 -13.38 3.57
CA PRO A 137 -0.69 -13.87 3.19
C PRO A 137 -0.42 -13.56 1.72
N SER A 138 0.80 -13.15 1.37
CA SER A 138 1.21 -12.86 -0.02
C SER A 138 0.84 -13.96 -1.03
N SER A 139 0.86 -15.23 -0.63
CA SER A 139 0.49 -16.38 -1.47
C SER A 139 -0.94 -16.36 -2.00
N ALA A 140 -1.85 -15.65 -1.32
CA ALA A 140 -3.24 -15.48 -1.72
C ALA A 140 -3.43 -14.35 -2.75
N LEU A 141 -2.43 -13.49 -2.94
CA LEU A 141 -2.52 -12.31 -3.80
C LEU A 141 -2.23 -12.69 -5.25
N VAL A 142 -2.97 -12.05 -6.15
CA VAL A 142 -2.78 -12.14 -7.60
C VAL A 142 -2.31 -10.81 -8.15
N LEU A 143 -2.84 -9.69 -7.64
CA LEU A 143 -2.47 -8.35 -8.03
C LEU A 143 -2.47 -7.44 -6.81
N VAL A 144 -1.47 -6.58 -6.70
CA VAL A 144 -1.44 -5.41 -5.82
C VAL A 144 -1.45 -4.15 -6.68
N ALA A 145 -2.26 -3.16 -6.34
CA ALA A 145 -2.32 -1.88 -7.03
C ALA A 145 -2.25 -0.72 -6.05
N GLU A 146 -1.33 0.20 -6.30
CA GLU A 146 -1.07 1.38 -5.48
C GLU A 146 -1.38 2.65 -6.26
N VAL A 147 -2.19 3.53 -5.67
CA VAL A 147 -2.43 4.88 -6.17
C VAL A 147 -1.37 5.78 -5.56
N ALA A 148 -0.38 6.13 -6.37
CA ALA A 148 0.75 6.94 -5.96
C ALA A 148 0.27 8.34 -5.57
N SER A 149 0.60 8.75 -4.35
CA SER A 149 0.50 10.15 -3.96
C SER A 149 1.78 10.90 -4.37
N PRO A 150 1.73 12.24 -4.58
CA PRO A 150 2.93 13.03 -4.83
C PRO A 150 4.00 12.88 -3.74
N THR A 151 3.55 12.60 -2.52
CA THR A 151 4.37 12.42 -1.33
C THR A 151 4.91 10.99 -1.23
N THR A 152 4.18 9.93 -1.48
CA THR A 152 4.72 8.56 -1.28
C THR A 152 5.56 8.03 -2.46
N ALA A 153 5.95 8.90 -3.39
CA ALA A 153 6.51 8.53 -4.68
C ALA A 153 7.79 7.67 -4.59
N ALA A 154 8.76 7.93 -3.71
CA ALA A 154 9.98 7.10 -3.69
C ALA A 154 9.79 5.74 -3.02
N ILE A 155 9.10 5.69 -1.87
CA ILE A 155 8.83 4.45 -1.11
C ILE A 155 7.96 3.51 -1.95
N ASP A 156 6.86 4.02 -2.50
CA ASP A 156 5.90 3.20 -3.27
C ASP A 156 6.51 2.72 -4.60
N ARG A 157 7.31 3.57 -5.27
CA ARG A 157 7.84 3.22 -6.61
C ARG A 157 8.86 2.08 -6.57
N THR A 158 9.63 1.96 -5.50
CA THR A 158 10.79 1.06 -5.47
C THR A 158 10.63 0.00 -4.39
N ILE A 159 10.43 0.41 -3.13
CA ILE A 159 10.47 -0.52 -2.00
C ILE A 159 9.27 -1.46 -2.03
N LYS A 160 8.05 -0.94 -2.15
CA LYS A 160 6.85 -1.79 -2.15
C LYS A 160 6.80 -2.75 -3.33
N ALA A 161 7.14 -2.26 -4.53
CA ALA A 161 7.22 -3.10 -5.72
C ALA A 161 8.27 -4.22 -5.55
N GLU A 162 9.47 -3.90 -5.06
CA GLU A 162 10.50 -4.90 -4.78
C GLU A 162 10.05 -5.93 -3.74
N LYS A 163 9.41 -5.50 -2.65
CA LYS A 163 8.89 -6.40 -1.62
C LYS A 163 7.76 -7.30 -2.14
N CYS A 164 6.88 -6.77 -2.99
CA CYS A 164 5.83 -7.57 -3.62
C CYS A 164 6.42 -8.62 -4.58
N ALA A 165 7.45 -8.26 -5.35
CA ALA A 165 8.16 -9.20 -6.24
C ALA A 165 8.87 -10.30 -5.44
N GLN A 166 9.61 -9.92 -4.39
CA GLN A 166 10.26 -10.87 -3.47
C GLN A 166 9.26 -11.82 -2.80
N ALA A 167 8.06 -11.32 -2.50
CA ALA A 167 6.96 -12.12 -1.94
C ALA A 167 6.21 -12.97 -2.99
N GLY A 168 6.59 -12.88 -4.28
CA GLY A 168 6.04 -13.72 -5.35
C GLY A 168 4.67 -13.28 -5.87
N ILE A 169 4.24 -12.03 -5.65
CA ILE A 169 2.92 -11.55 -6.09
C ILE A 169 2.93 -11.39 -7.62
N PRO A 170 2.03 -12.05 -8.37
CA PRO A 170 2.11 -12.09 -9.84
C PRO A 170 1.99 -10.73 -10.53
N GLY A 171 1.17 -9.81 -10.01
CA GLY A 171 0.95 -8.49 -10.61
C GLY A 171 1.17 -7.36 -9.63
N PHE A 172 1.72 -6.26 -10.14
CA PHE A 172 1.83 -5.00 -9.41
C PHE A 172 1.44 -3.85 -10.34
N TRP A 173 0.51 -2.98 -9.93
CA TRP A 173 0.10 -1.82 -10.70
C TRP A 173 0.37 -0.52 -9.94
N ARG A 174 0.80 0.51 -10.67
CA ARG A 174 0.98 1.86 -10.14
C ARG A 174 0.05 2.83 -10.85
N ILE A 175 -0.69 3.62 -10.09
CA ILE A 175 -1.63 4.61 -10.60
C ILE A 175 -1.15 5.98 -10.17
N GLU A 176 -0.63 6.76 -11.10
CA GLU A 176 -0.27 8.16 -10.90
C GLU A 176 -1.48 9.01 -11.30
N LEU A 177 -1.85 10.01 -10.49
CA LEU A 177 -3.02 10.85 -10.75
C LEU A 177 -2.67 12.22 -11.35
N ASP A 178 -1.40 12.63 -11.26
CA ASP A 178 -0.90 13.88 -11.83
C ASP A 178 0.57 13.74 -12.29
N PRO A 179 0.83 13.58 -13.61
CA PRO A 179 -0.17 13.33 -14.65
C PRO A 179 -0.84 11.95 -14.49
N LEU A 180 -2.08 11.81 -14.99
CA LEU A 180 -2.80 10.52 -14.95
C LEU A 180 -2.06 9.46 -15.78
N ARG A 181 -1.58 8.40 -15.12
CA ARG A 181 -0.91 7.27 -15.74
C ARG A 181 -1.17 5.97 -14.96
N VAL A 182 -1.54 4.91 -15.66
CA VAL A 182 -1.58 3.54 -15.12
C VAL A 182 -0.37 2.79 -15.67
N ILE A 183 0.46 2.22 -14.80
CA ILE A 183 1.56 1.34 -15.19
C ILE A 183 1.29 -0.04 -14.61
N ALA A 184 1.28 -1.07 -15.45
CA ALA A 184 1.08 -2.45 -15.05
C ALA A 184 2.39 -3.23 -15.18
N TYR A 185 2.69 -4.05 -14.17
CA TYR A 185 3.81 -4.96 -14.16
C TYR A 185 3.37 -6.38 -13.88
N VAL A 186 4.10 -7.34 -14.45
CA VAL A 186 3.96 -8.77 -14.19
C VAL A 186 5.28 -9.33 -13.64
N LEU A 187 5.19 -10.24 -12.69
CA LEU A 187 6.36 -10.89 -12.12
C LEU A 187 6.98 -11.85 -13.14
N HIS A 188 8.27 -11.66 -13.41
CA HIS A 188 9.08 -12.58 -14.20
C HIS A 188 10.29 -12.98 -13.36
N ASP A 189 10.39 -14.27 -13.03
CA ASP A 189 11.35 -14.80 -12.06
C ASP A 189 11.24 -14.10 -10.69
N ASP A 190 12.16 -13.18 -10.37
CA ASP A 190 12.26 -12.46 -9.10
C ASP A 190 12.06 -10.94 -9.24
N ALA A 191 11.70 -10.45 -10.43
CA ALA A 191 11.54 -9.03 -10.71
C ALA A 191 10.32 -8.72 -11.57
N TYR A 192 9.77 -7.53 -11.38
CA TYR A 192 8.66 -7.04 -12.18
C TYR A 192 9.13 -6.57 -13.56
N ALA A 193 8.47 -7.07 -14.61
CA ALA A 193 8.58 -6.58 -15.98
C ALA A 193 7.36 -5.70 -16.30
N GLU A 194 7.60 -4.53 -16.90
CA GLU A 194 6.51 -3.63 -17.33
C GLU A 194 5.73 -4.25 -18.49
N LEU A 195 4.42 -4.42 -18.30
CA LEU A 195 3.49 -4.80 -19.38
C LEU A 195 3.13 -3.60 -20.25
N GLY A 196 3.04 -2.44 -19.63
CA GLY A 196 2.80 -1.19 -20.32
C GLY A 196 2.46 -0.05 -19.38
N ALA A 197 2.30 1.11 -20.00
CA ALA A 197 1.94 2.36 -19.36
C ALA A 197 0.94 3.11 -20.23
N TRP A 198 -0.17 3.53 -19.63
CA TRP A 198 -1.28 4.16 -20.34
C TRP A 198 -1.71 5.44 -19.66
N THR A 199 -2.08 6.41 -20.48
CA THR A 199 -2.58 7.73 -20.11
C THR A 199 -4.06 7.88 -20.48
N ALA A 200 -4.69 8.98 -20.08
CA ALA A 200 -6.09 9.24 -20.42
C ALA A 200 -6.33 9.21 -21.95
N GLY A 201 -7.36 8.50 -22.40
CA GLY A 201 -7.69 8.33 -23.82
C GLY A 201 -7.03 7.10 -24.47
N GLU A 202 -6.08 6.46 -23.78
CA GLU A 202 -5.54 5.15 -24.16
C GLU A 202 -6.34 4.05 -23.47
N THR A 203 -6.25 2.81 -23.98
CA THR A 203 -6.90 1.65 -23.35
C THR A 203 -5.84 0.78 -22.69
N VAL A 204 -5.92 0.67 -21.36
CA VAL A 204 -5.28 -0.43 -20.63
C VAL A 204 -5.90 -1.72 -21.14
N GLU A 205 -5.06 -2.62 -21.65
CA GLU A 205 -5.46 -3.95 -22.11
C GLU A 205 -4.38 -4.94 -21.69
N VAL A 206 -4.66 -5.66 -20.61
CA VAL A 206 -3.76 -6.63 -19.99
C VAL A 206 -4.48 -7.95 -19.85
N ASP A 207 -3.78 -9.05 -20.16
CA ASP A 207 -4.32 -10.42 -20.06
C ASP A 207 -3.76 -11.19 -18.85
N GLU A 208 -2.70 -10.68 -18.21
CA GLU A 208 -2.00 -11.30 -17.09
C GLU A 208 -1.69 -10.28 -15.98
N PRO A 209 -1.70 -10.68 -14.69
CA PRO A 209 -2.16 -11.98 -14.21
C PRO A 209 -3.70 -12.13 -14.25
N VAL A 210 -4.41 -11.04 -14.58
CA VAL A 210 -5.86 -10.99 -14.75
C VAL A 210 -6.20 -10.21 -16.00
N ARG A 211 -7.23 -10.66 -16.72
CA ARG A 211 -7.74 -9.95 -17.91
C ARG A 211 -8.53 -8.72 -17.50
N VAL A 212 -8.08 -7.54 -17.91
CA VAL A 212 -8.73 -6.26 -17.60
C VAL A 212 -8.57 -5.30 -18.77
N ARG A 213 -9.65 -4.56 -19.06
CA ARG A 213 -9.67 -3.51 -20.08
C ARG A 213 -10.41 -2.25 -19.60
N PHE A 214 -9.76 -1.09 -19.67
CA PHE A 214 -10.39 0.21 -19.37
C PHE A 214 -9.55 1.39 -19.87
N ASP A 215 -10.14 2.58 -19.95
CA ASP A 215 -9.41 3.84 -20.16
C ASP A 215 -9.05 4.46 -18.81
N PRO A 216 -7.80 4.85 -18.54
CA PRO A 216 -7.39 5.50 -17.29
C PRO A 216 -8.25 6.71 -16.89
N VAL A 217 -8.86 7.43 -17.85
CA VAL A 217 -9.75 8.55 -17.56
C VAL A 217 -10.93 8.15 -16.67
N ALA A 218 -11.32 6.87 -16.69
CA ALA A 218 -12.38 6.34 -15.84
C ALA A 218 -12.07 6.43 -14.34
N LEU A 219 -10.81 6.63 -13.95
CA LEU A 219 -10.37 6.79 -12.56
C LEU A 219 -10.55 8.22 -12.01
N LEU A 220 -10.79 9.21 -12.88
CA LEU A 220 -10.94 10.62 -12.51
C LEU A 220 -12.41 11.09 -12.54
N PRO A 221 -12.82 12.07 -11.70
CA PRO A 221 -14.19 12.57 -11.58
C PRO A 221 -15.00 12.65 -12.87
#